data_AF-A0A5F1YAK5-F1
#
_entry.id   AF-A0A5F1YAK5-F1
#
_cell.length_a   1.000
_cell.length_b   1.000
_cell.length_c   1.000
_cell.angle_alpha   90.00
_cell.angle_beta   90.00
_cell.angle_gamma   90.00
#
_symmetry.space_group_name_H-M   'P 1'
#
loop_
_entity.id
_entity.type
_entity.pdbx_description
1 polymer ?
#
loop_
_entity_poly.entity_id
_entity_poly.type
_entity_poly.pdbx_seq_one_letter_code
_entity_poly.pdbx_strand_id
1 'polypeptide(L)'
;AGYIEGISVQVNTNGILPGYCNKDIVENISYNEFGQTANLTLGNGITTSYSYDVKGRMVRLNSSGDVGGNTKVLQDAVYSFNPNNNITNVANNTTDFHTQSDYGYDGLGRLTSANGSYLGIADGNLSRRFQQSFEYAKNGNLIAKRFHDPGSGNVQEEWSYQYTNHQVTNIDSSRTGSDALTMSYDANGNLTRQRDNTKDLTKRIQVDSQDRITQIQDGNNAILGSYWYDEGGFRVRRSALEQKNNQFTNVEILYPSKFYGLEYIESENVLTSVNNVYLNGVRIAALNEAGALA
;
A
#
# COMPACT_ATOMS: atom_id res chain seq x y z
N ALA A 1 9.86 -6.81 -29.82
CA ALA A 1 8.60 -6.40 -29.15
C ALA A 1 8.58 -4.88 -29.14
N GLY A 2 7.45 -4.25 -29.43
CA GLY A 2 7.35 -2.78 -29.40
C GLY A 2 7.37 -2.27 -27.95
N TYR A 3 7.95 -1.09 -27.74
CA TYR A 3 7.88 -0.38 -26.47
C TYR A 3 6.72 0.62 -26.51
N ILE A 4 6.02 0.80 -25.38
CA ILE A 4 5.00 1.85 -25.27
C ILE A 4 5.74 3.17 -25.05
N GLU A 5 5.51 4.16 -25.91
CA GLU A 5 6.16 5.48 -25.85
C GLU A 5 5.25 6.56 -25.21
N GLY A 6 3.93 6.34 -25.19
CA GLY A 6 2.96 7.25 -24.58
C GLY A 6 1.59 6.58 -24.40
N ILE A 7 0.72 7.21 -23.60
CA ILE A 7 -0.66 6.74 -23.35
C ILE A 7 -1.58 7.96 -23.32
N SER A 8 -2.58 7.97 -24.19
CA SER A 8 -3.59 9.03 -24.26
C SER A 8 -5.00 8.46 -24.21
N VAL A 9 -5.94 9.29 -23.78
CA VAL A 9 -7.38 8.99 -23.78
C VAL A 9 -8.13 10.06 -24.57
N GLN A 10 -9.20 9.64 -25.24
CA GLN A 10 -10.14 10.57 -25.89
C GLN A 10 -11.17 11.02 -24.85
N VAL A 11 -11.22 12.32 -24.58
CA VAL A 11 -12.21 12.92 -23.69
C VAL A 11 -13.29 13.57 -24.55
N ASN A 12 -14.54 13.16 -24.36
CA ASN A 12 -15.67 13.86 -24.96
C ASN A 12 -15.87 15.17 -24.20
N THR A 13 -15.79 16.29 -24.91
CA THR A 13 -15.84 17.62 -24.28
C THR A 13 -17.26 18.07 -23.94
N ASN A 14 -18.31 17.36 -24.39
CA ASN A 14 -19.74 17.65 -24.16
C ASN A 14 -20.11 19.15 -24.26
N GLY A 15 -19.33 19.94 -25.01
CA GLY A 15 -19.41 21.39 -25.09
C GLY A 15 -20.18 21.87 -26.33
N ILE A 16 -20.24 23.19 -26.50
CA ILE A 16 -20.90 23.86 -27.63
C ILE A 16 -20.27 23.47 -28.99
N LEU A 17 -19.02 22.98 -28.97
CA LEU A 17 -18.39 22.30 -30.11
C LEU A 17 -18.28 20.80 -29.79
N PRO A 18 -19.14 19.94 -30.36
CA PRO A 18 -19.05 18.50 -30.17
C PRO A 18 -17.75 17.97 -30.76
N GLY A 19 -16.99 17.20 -29.98
CA GLY A 19 -15.74 16.58 -30.43
C GLY A 19 -15.06 15.77 -29.33
N TYR A 20 -13.99 15.07 -29.73
CA TYR A 20 -13.08 14.42 -28.80
C TYR A 20 -11.77 15.22 -28.75
N CYS A 21 -11.22 15.43 -27.56
CA CYS A 21 -9.86 15.91 -27.40
C CYS A 21 -8.97 14.79 -26.86
N ASN A 22 -7.74 14.73 -27.38
CA ASN A 22 -6.72 13.88 -26.79
C ASN A 22 -6.24 14.51 -25.49
N LYS A 23 -6.28 13.71 -24.42
CA LYS A 23 -5.61 14.02 -23.17
C LYS A 23 -4.50 13.00 -22.97
N ASP A 24 -3.26 13.47 -22.96
CA ASP A 24 -2.12 12.63 -22.63
C ASP A 24 -2.16 12.33 -21.13
N ILE A 25 -2.06 11.04 -20.82
CA ILE A 25 -1.90 10.54 -19.47
C ILE A 25 -0.42 10.31 -19.20
N VAL A 26 0.27 9.84 -20.24
CA VAL A 26 1.71 9.70 -20.29
C VAL A 26 2.19 10.32 -21.59
N GLU A 27 3.01 11.36 -21.48
CA GLU A 27 3.57 12.08 -22.61
C GLU A 27 4.79 11.36 -23.20
N ASN A 28 5.62 10.77 -22.33
CA ASN A 28 6.86 10.12 -22.77
C ASN A 28 7.28 8.99 -21.84
N ILE A 29 7.73 7.88 -22.43
CA ILE A 29 8.36 6.77 -21.74
C ILE A 29 9.66 6.43 -22.45
N SER A 30 10.74 6.34 -21.70
CA SER A 30 12.02 5.81 -22.20
C SER A 30 12.43 4.56 -21.44
N TYR A 31 13.24 3.74 -22.08
CA TYR A 31 13.73 2.48 -21.55
C TYR A 31 15.25 2.42 -21.68
N ASN A 32 15.91 1.74 -20.74
CA ASN A 32 17.32 1.39 -20.88
C ASN A 32 17.51 0.25 -21.89
N GLU A 33 18.77 -0.11 -22.16
CA GLU A 33 19.16 -1.18 -23.08
C GLU A 33 18.65 -2.58 -22.67
N PHE A 34 18.23 -2.75 -21.42
CA PHE A 34 17.63 -3.98 -20.90
C PHE A 34 16.09 -3.97 -20.93
N GLY A 35 15.48 -2.92 -21.48
CA GLY A 35 14.03 -2.76 -21.57
C GLY A 35 13.34 -2.37 -20.25
N GLN A 36 14.11 -1.94 -19.24
CA GLN A 36 13.56 -1.40 -18.00
C GLN A 36 13.20 0.07 -18.21
N THR A 37 12.08 0.53 -17.64
CA THR A 37 11.67 1.94 -17.71
C THR A 37 12.74 2.83 -17.10
N ALA A 38 13.29 3.78 -17.86
CA ALA A 38 14.30 4.73 -17.41
C ALA A 38 13.70 6.10 -17.06
N ASN A 39 12.68 6.53 -17.81
CA ASN A 39 11.97 7.79 -17.57
C ASN A 39 10.48 7.65 -17.92
N LEU A 40 9.63 8.31 -17.15
CA LEU A 40 8.18 8.40 -17.33
C LEU A 40 7.73 9.85 -17.10
N THR A 41 7.20 10.52 -18.11
CA THR A 41 6.60 11.86 -17.98
C THR A 41 5.08 11.75 -18.11
N LEU A 42 4.37 12.11 -17.04
CA LEU A 42 2.92 12.13 -16.98
C LEU A 42 2.37 13.39 -17.64
N GLY A 43 1.11 13.35 -18.10
CA GLY A 43 0.44 14.51 -18.72
C GLY A 43 0.15 15.70 -17.80
N ASN A 44 0.54 15.61 -16.53
CA ASN A 44 0.57 16.74 -15.60
C ASN A 44 1.97 17.37 -15.48
N GLY A 45 2.92 16.97 -16.33
CA GLY A 45 4.30 17.45 -16.33
C GLY A 45 5.21 16.83 -15.28
N ILE A 46 4.70 15.97 -14.38
CA ILE A 46 5.54 15.25 -13.42
C ILE A 46 6.34 14.19 -14.14
N THR A 47 7.66 14.24 -13.95
CA THR A 47 8.60 13.28 -14.53
C THR A 47 9.18 12.41 -13.43
N THR A 48 9.15 11.09 -13.66
CA THR A 48 9.78 10.09 -12.81
C THR A 48 10.93 9.43 -13.56
N SER A 49 12.13 9.51 -12.99
CA SER A 49 13.32 8.82 -13.48
C SER A 49 13.67 7.63 -12.59
N TYR A 50 14.14 6.56 -13.21
CA TYR A 50 14.53 5.31 -12.56
C TYR A 50 15.99 5.02 -12.87
N SER A 51 16.78 4.77 -11.84
CA SER A 51 18.18 4.36 -11.97
C SER A 51 18.37 2.95 -11.48
N TYR A 52 19.22 2.19 -12.18
CA TYR A 52 19.50 0.79 -11.90
C TYR A 52 21.00 0.58 -11.70
N ASP A 53 21.36 -0.39 -10.85
CA ASP A 53 22.74 -0.84 -10.78
C ASP A 53 23.08 -1.87 -11.87
N VAL A 54 24.34 -2.30 -11.91
CA VAL A 54 24.84 -3.30 -12.86
C VAL A 54 24.20 -4.69 -12.71
N LYS A 55 23.47 -4.95 -11.62
CA LYS A 55 22.68 -6.17 -11.42
C LYS A 55 21.21 -5.99 -11.84
N GLY A 56 20.85 -4.83 -12.39
CA GLY A 56 19.49 -4.50 -12.81
C GLY A 56 18.54 -4.14 -11.67
N ARG A 57 19.04 -3.93 -10.44
CA ARG A 57 18.23 -3.55 -9.28
C ARG A 57 17.98 -2.05 -9.30
N MET A 58 16.74 -1.61 -9.06
CA MET A 58 16.42 -0.17 -8.95
C MET A 58 17.11 0.41 -7.71
N VAL A 59 17.99 1.37 -7.90
CA VAL A 59 18.74 2.06 -6.84
C VAL A 59 18.22 3.47 -6.56
N ARG A 60 17.44 4.05 -7.49
CA ARG A 60 16.82 5.35 -7.30
C ARG A 60 15.51 5.48 -8.07
N LEU A 61 14.52 6.10 -7.44
CA LEU A 61 13.29 6.60 -8.06
C LEU A 61 13.17 8.08 -7.70
N ASN A 62 13.20 8.94 -8.70
CA ASN A 62 13.11 10.38 -8.52
C ASN A 62 11.93 10.94 -9.31
N SER A 63 10.93 11.48 -8.62
CA SER A 63 9.76 12.14 -9.20
C SER A 63 9.81 13.63 -8.88
N SER A 64 9.80 14.46 -9.91
CA SER A 64 9.82 15.92 -9.78
C SER A 64 9.03 16.60 -10.89
N GLY A 65 8.66 17.86 -10.67
CA GLY A 65 7.97 18.68 -11.65
C GLY A 65 7.45 19.98 -11.05
N ASP A 66 6.72 20.76 -11.84
CA ASP A 66 6.08 21.98 -11.37
C ASP A 66 4.81 21.64 -10.55
N VAL A 67 4.73 22.16 -9.34
CA VAL A 67 3.53 22.09 -8.50
C VAL A 67 3.18 23.50 -8.04
N GLY A 68 2.15 24.09 -8.66
CA GLY A 68 1.68 25.43 -8.31
C GLY A 68 2.70 26.52 -8.65
N GLY A 69 3.40 26.41 -9.78
CA GLY A 69 4.39 27.38 -10.27
C GLY A 69 5.78 27.23 -9.64
N ASN A 70 6.02 26.16 -8.87
CA ASN A 70 7.30 25.90 -8.23
C ASN A 70 7.78 24.51 -8.57
N THR A 71 9.05 24.39 -8.98
CA THR A 71 9.69 23.08 -9.15
C THR A 71 9.84 22.39 -7.80
N LYS A 72 9.23 21.22 -7.65
CA LYS A 72 9.31 20.37 -6.46
C LYS A 72 9.88 19.01 -6.79
N VAL A 73 10.69 18.48 -5.87
CA VAL A 73 10.99 17.05 -5.77
C VAL A 73 9.91 16.45 -4.89
N LEU A 74 9.08 15.59 -5.48
CA LEU A 74 7.96 14.93 -4.81
C LEU A 74 8.39 13.60 -4.18
N GLN A 75 9.38 12.95 -4.78
CA GLN A 75 9.98 11.73 -4.27
C GLN A 75 11.42 11.63 -4.77
N ASP A 76 12.35 11.26 -3.90
CA ASP A 76 13.72 10.92 -4.26
C ASP A 76 14.20 9.71 -3.45
N ALA A 77 13.57 8.56 -3.71
CA ALA A 77 13.84 7.33 -2.99
C ALA A 77 15.13 6.69 -3.51
N VAL A 78 16.15 6.60 -2.66
CA VAL A 78 17.45 5.96 -2.91
C VAL A 78 17.53 4.67 -2.10
N TYR A 79 17.84 3.57 -2.77
CA TYR A 79 17.90 2.23 -2.18
C TYR A 79 19.35 1.76 -2.08
N SER A 80 19.75 1.30 -0.90
CA SER A 80 21.02 0.58 -0.69
C SER A 80 20.77 -0.89 -0.46
N PHE A 81 21.70 -1.74 -0.89
CA PHE A 81 21.58 -3.18 -0.77
C PHE A 81 22.83 -3.82 -0.19
N ASN A 82 22.67 -4.89 0.57
CA ASN A 82 23.79 -5.77 0.95
C ASN A 82 24.14 -6.78 -0.18
N PRO A 83 25.22 -7.58 -0.03
CA PRO A 83 25.59 -8.60 -1.03
C PRO A 83 24.53 -9.68 -1.29
N ASN A 84 23.65 -9.94 -0.32
CA ASN A 84 22.52 -10.89 -0.43
C ASN A 84 21.28 -10.29 -1.11
N ASN A 85 21.38 -9.06 -1.65
CA ASN A 85 20.30 -8.31 -2.29
C ASN A 85 19.17 -7.84 -1.35
N ASN A 86 19.38 -7.85 -0.03
CA ASN A 86 18.41 -7.24 0.89
C ASN A 86 18.60 -5.72 0.88
N ILE A 87 17.49 -4.98 0.91
CA ILE A 87 17.50 -3.52 1.04
C ILE A 87 17.97 -3.15 2.45
N THR A 88 19.09 -2.47 2.60
CA THR A 88 19.62 -2.06 3.92
C THR A 88 19.26 -0.64 4.29
N ASN A 89 18.95 0.19 3.30
CA ASN A 89 18.56 1.58 3.52
C ASN A 89 17.60 2.05 2.43
N VAL A 90 16.61 2.85 2.83
CA VAL A 90 15.77 3.66 1.95
C VAL A 90 15.80 5.10 2.45
N ALA A 91 16.45 5.99 1.71
CA ALA A 91 16.43 7.42 1.96
C ALA A 91 15.49 8.09 0.94
N ASN A 92 14.62 9.00 1.37
CA ASN A 92 13.74 9.75 0.49
C ASN A 92 13.90 11.24 0.77
N ASN A 93 14.50 11.98 -0.17
CA ASN A 93 14.80 13.40 0.00
C ASN A 93 13.94 14.29 -0.89
N THR A 94 12.84 14.81 -0.36
CA THR A 94 11.89 15.64 -1.11
C THR A 94 12.07 17.11 -0.76
N THR A 95 11.38 17.99 -1.49
CA THR A 95 11.33 19.42 -1.15
C THR A 95 10.68 19.67 0.22
N ASP A 96 9.68 18.87 0.60
CA ASP A 96 8.84 19.15 1.75
C ASP A 96 9.22 18.30 2.99
N PHE A 97 9.91 17.17 2.79
CA PHE A 97 10.33 16.27 3.85
C PHE A 97 11.52 15.38 3.47
N HIS A 98 12.22 14.87 4.48
CA HIS A 98 13.20 13.80 4.37
C HIS A 98 12.76 12.59 5.19
N THR A 99 12.91 11.38 4.65
CA THR A 99 12.84 10.15 5.44
C THR A 99 14.07 9.29 5.22
N GLN A 100 14.40 8.50 6.24
CA GLN A 100 15.39 7.46 6.13
C GLN A 100 14.91 6.24 6.91
N SER A 101 15.03 5.06 6.32
CA SER A 101 14.80 3.78 7.00
C SER A 101 16.00 2.85 6.80
N ASP A 102 16.53 2.31 7.89
CA ASP A 102 17.66 1.39 7.92
C ASP A 102 17.21 0.01 8.41
N TYR A 103 17.68 -1.04 7.73
CA TYR A 103 17.23 -2.41 7.95
C TYR A 103 18.40 -3.36 8.23
N GLY A 104 18.25 -4.15 9.29
CA GLY A 104 19.15 -5.26 9.64
C GLY A 104 18.51 -6.60 9.31
N TYR A 105 19.34 -7.59 8.97
CA TYR A 105 18.90 -8.94 8.64
C TYR A 105 19.75 -9.99 9.34
N ASP A 106 19.17 -11.16 9.60
CA ASP A 106 19.94 -12.36 9.97
C ASP A 106 20.54 -13.07 8.74
N GLY A 107 21.27 -14.16 8.97
CA GLY A 107 21.91 -14.95 7.91
C GLY A 107 20.95 -15.64 6.95
N LEU A 108 19.65 -15.71 7.27
CA LEU A 108 18.60 -16.26 6.39
C LEU A 108 17.86 -15.15 5.62
N GLY A 109 18.27 -13.89 5.79
CA GLY A 109 17.63 -12.74 5.15
C GLY A 109 16.31 -12.31 5.82
N ARG A 110 16.06 -12.72 7.07
CA ARG A 110 14.90 -12.26 7.84
C ARG A 110 15.22 -10.93 8.53
N LEU A 111 14.27 -10.00 8.52
CA LEU A 111 14.44 -8.65 9.09
C LEU A 111 14.62 -8.73 10.60
N THR A 112 15.75 -8.27 11.15
CA THR A 112 16.02 -8.28 12.60
C THR A 112 15.91 -6.90 13.24
N SER A 113 16.06 -5.84 12.46
CA SER A 113 15.86 -4.46 12.91
C SER A 113 15.31 -3.57 11.81
N ALA A 114 14.48 -2.60 12.20
CA ALA A 114 14.01 -1.53 11.33
C ALA A 114 14.03 -0.23 12.12
N ASN A 115 14.85 0.71 11.67
CA ASN A 115 15.00 2.02 12.29
C ASN A 115 14.65 3.07 11.26
N GLY A 116 14.09 4.20 11.69
CA GLY A 116 13.88 5.27 10.75
C GLY A 116 13.75 6.63 11.38
N SER A 117 13.79 7.62 10.49
CA SER A 117 13.63 9.03 10.82
C SER A 117 12.75 9.72 9.78
N TYR A 118 12.09 10.77 10.23
CA TYR A 118 11.31 11.71 9.44
C TYR A 118 11.72 13.12 9.84
N LEU A 119 11.93 13.99 8.85
CA LEU A 119 12.11 15.42 9.01
C LEU A 119 11.15 16.13 8.05
N GLY A 120 10.07 16.70 8.58
CA GLY A 120 9.12 17.50 7.79
C GLY A 120 9.61 18.95 7.68
N ILE A 121 10.22 19.32 6.55
CA ILE A 121 10.71 20.68 6.29
C ILE A 121 9.52 21.65 6.22
N ALA A 122 8.48 21.27 5.47
CA ALA A 122 7.23 22.02 5.37
C ALA A 122 6.43 22.04 6.68
N ASP A 123 6.69 21.10 7.59
CA ASP A 123 6.05 20.99 8.91
C ASP A 123 6.84 21.72 10.01
N GLY A 124 7.61 22.76 9.66
CA GLY A 124 8.42 23.52 10.62
C GLY A 124 9.58 22.72 11.21
N ASN A 125 10.20 21.84 10.41
CA ASN A 125 11.28 20.94 10.81
C ASN A 125 10.88 19.91 11.89
N LEU A 126 9.64 19.40 11.82
CA LEU A 126 9.19 18.33 12.71
C LEU A 126 10.05 17.08 12.52
N SER A 127 10.78 16.70 13.56
CA SER A 127 11.62 15.50 13.58
C SER A 127 10.95 14.36 14.36
N ARG A 128 10.92 13.16 13.77
CA ARG A 128 10.45 11.92 14.42
C ARG A 128 11.39 10.78 14.12
N ARG A 129 11.47 9.81 15.04
CA ARG A 129 12.24 8.59 14.86
C ARG A 129 11.44 7.39 15.33
N PHE A 130 11.75 6.22 14.79
CA PHE A 130 11.30 4.94 15.32
C PHE A 130 12.44 3.93 15.31
N GLN A 131 12.34 2.93 16.19
CA GLN A 131 13.26 1.80 16.23
C GLN A 131 12.48 0.55 16.62
N GLN A 132 12.68 -0.51 15.83
CA GLN A 132 12.04 -1.81 16.02
C GLN A 132 13.05 -2.93 15.92
N SER A 133 12.82 -4.00 16.67
CA SER A 133 13.57 -5.26 16.55
C SER A 133 12.62 -6.46 16.48
N PHE A 134 13.10 -7.53 15.84
CA PHE A 134 12.32 -8.72 15.54
C PHE A 134 13.12 -9.98 15.87
N GLU A 135 12.45 -10.97 16.44
CA GLU A 135 13.04 -12.27 16.73
C GLU A 135 12.21 -13.40 16.15
N TYR A 136 12.88 -14.47 15.74
CA TYR A 136 12.25 -15.60 15.09
C TYR A 136 12.67 -16.91 15.75
N ALA A 137 11.71 -17.83 15.85
CA ALA A 137 11.99 -19.21 16.16
C ALA A 137 12.76 -19.89 15.00
N LYS A 138 13.33 -21.07 15.30
CA LYS A 138 14.07 -21.90 14.32
C LYS A 138 13.20 -22.35 13.13
N ASN A 139 11.90 -22.52 13.35
CA ASN A 139 10.95 -22.86 12.29
C ASN A 139 10.51 -21.64 11.46
N GLY A 140 11.00 -20.43 11.75
CA GLY A 140 10.69 -19.23 10.98
C GLY A 140 9.56 -18.36 11.53
N ASN A 141 8.83 -18.80 12.56
CA ASN A 141 7.79 -17.97 13.18
C ASN A 141 8.41 -16.73 13.84
N LEU A 142 7.80 -15.56 13.65
CA LEU A 142 8.12 -14.35 14.40
C LEU A 142 7.67 -14.54 15.84
N ILE A 143 8.57 -14.52 16.82
CA ILE A 143 8.23 -14.74 18.24
C ILE A 143 8.17 -13.45 19.04
N ALA A 144 8.90 -12.41 18.62
CA ALA A 144 8.87 -11.11 19.27
C ALA A 144 8.96 -9.99 18.25
N LYS A 145 8.16 -8.94 18.47
CA LYS A 145 8.32 -7.62 17.86
C LYS A 145 8.44 -6.59 18.96
N ARG A 146 9.54 -5.84 18.99
CA ARG A 146 9.79 -4.82 20.02
C ARG A 146 9.77 -3.44 19.42
N PHE A 147 9.17 -2.52 20.15
CA PHE A 147 9.20 -1.09 19.88
C PHE A 147 10.13 -0.44 20.88
N HIS A 148 11.11 0.31 20.40
CA HIS A 148 12.12 0.92 21.23
C HIS A 148 11.95 2.44 21.28
N ASP A 149 12.35 3.02 22.41
CA ASP A 149 12.64 4.44 22.50
C ASP A 149 13.87 4.78 21.63
N PRO A 150 13.77 5.62 20.59
CA PRO A 150 14.89 5.88 19.69
C PRO A 150 16.04 6.69 20.31
N GLY A 151 15.82 7.32 21.47
CA GLY A 151 16.83 8.11 22.18
C GLY A 151 17.73 7.24 23.06
N SER A 152 17.13 6.32 23.81
CA SER A 152 17.81 5.42 24.75
C SER A 152 18.05 4.01 24.23
N GLY A 153 17.30 3.56 23.21
CA GLY A 153 17.33 2.20 22.69
C GLY A 153 16.54 1.18 23.54
N ASN A 154 15.97 1.60 24.67
CA ASN A 154 15.22 0.73 25.56
C ASN A 154 13.91 0.25 24.93
N VAL A 155 13.53 -1.00 25.23
CA VAL A 155 12.23 -1.56 24.82
C VAL A 155 11.11 -0.87 25.59
N GLN A 156 10.19 -0.23 24.86
CA GLN A 156 8.98 0.38 25.41
C GLN A 156 7.78 -0.58 25.39
N GLU A 157 7.73 -1.44 24.38
CA GLU A 157 6.68 -2.45 24.23
C GLU A 157 7.24 -3.66 23.48
N GLU A 158 6.90 -4.86 23.96
CA GLU A 158 7.11 -6.11 23.26
C GLU A 158 5.77 -6.75 22.94
N TRP A 159 5.62 -7.16 21.69
CA TRP A 159 4.57 -8.08 21.26
C TRP A 159 5.17 -9.48 21.15
N SER A 160 4.65 -10.41 21.95
CA SER A 160 5.09 -11.81 21.97
C SER A 160 4.05 -12.66 21.26
N TYR A 161 4.45 -13.44 20.27
CA TYR A 161 3.55 -14.19 19.40
C TYR A 161 3.58 -15.67 19.75
N GLN A 162 2.42 -16.27 19.98
CA GLN A 162 2.29 -17.69 20.29
C GLN A 162 1.59 -18.41 19.14
N TYR A 163 1.96 -19.67 18.96
CA TYR A 163 1.57 -20.44 17.78
C TYR A 163 1.13 -21.85 18.10
N THR A 164 0.23 -22.37 17.28
CA THR A 164 0.11 -23.81 17.01
C THR A 164 0.72 -24.08 15.64
N ASN A 165 1.87 -24.76 15.60
CA ASN A 165 2.69 -24.89 14.38
C ASN A 165 3.04 -23.50 13.78
N HIS A 166 2.40 -23.10 12.68
CA HIS A 166 2.58 -21.81 12.02
C HIS A 166 1.36 -20.86 12.18
N GLN A 167 0.31 -21.31 12.85
CA GLN A 167 -0.90 -20.52 13.10
C GLN A 167 -0.72 -19.71 14.37
N VAL A 168 -0.73 -18.37 14.28
CA VAL A 168 -0.66 -17.50 15.45
C VAL A 168 -1.99 -17.58 16.22
N THR A 169 -1.97 -18.01 17.48
CA THR A 169 -3.21 -18.17 18.28
C THR A 169 -3.52 -16.94 19.11
N ASN A 170 -2.47 -16.30 19.62
CA ASN A 170 -2.54 -15.09 20.42
C ASN A 170 -1.28 -14.24 20.23
N ILE A 171 -1.42 -12.98 20.61
CA ILE A 171 -0.32 -12.03 20.73
C ILE A 171 -0.48 -11.36 22.09
N ASP A 172 0.53 -11.49 22.93
CA ASP A 172 0.64 -10.78 24.19
C ASP A 172 1.31 -9.42 23.95
N SER A 173 0.95 -8.42 24.76
CA SER A 173 1.68 -7.14 24.80
C SER A 173 2.23 -6.93 26.21
N SER A 174 3.50 -6.55 26.32
CA SER A 174 4.09 -6.15 27.60
C SER A 174 3.41 -4.91 28.21
N ARG A 175 2.59 -4.19 27.43
CA ARG A 175 1.87 -2.99 27.87
C ARG A 175 0.41 -3.27 28.22
N THR A 176 -0.28 -4.13 27.47
CA THR A 176 -1.72 -4.39 27.66
C THR A 176 -2.03 -5.77 28.23
N GLY A 177 -1.01 -6.61 28.42
CA GLY A 177 -1.11 -7.93 29.04
C GLY A 177 -1.26 -9.06 28.02
N SER A 178 -1.58 -10.24 28.54
CA SER A 178 -1.79 -11.44 27.75
C SER A 178 -3.04 -11.37 26.87
N ASP A 179 -3.03 -12.10 25.77
CA ASP A 179 -4.15 -12.19 24.82
C ASP A 179 -4.61 -10.82 24.31
N ALA A 180 -3.70 -9.85 24.16
CA ALA A 180 -4.02 -8.54 23.60
C ALA A 180 -4.72 -8.68 22.24
N LEU A 181 -4.26 -9.64 21.43
CA LEU A 181 -5.00 -10.17 20.28
C LEU A 181 -5.14 -11.69 20.36
N THR A 182 -6.28 -12.22 19.94
CA THR A 182 -6.53 -13.66 19.78
C THR A 182 -7.11 -13.98 18.40
N MET A 183 -6.72 -15.12 17.85
CA MET A 183 -7.08 -15.56 16.51
C MET A 183 -7.62 -16.99 16.54
N SER A 184 -8.53 -17.30 15.61
CA SER A 184 -9.06 -18.65 15.44
C SER A 184 -9.14 -19.00 13.96
N TYR A 185 -8.99 -20.28 13.65
CA TYR A 185 -8.90 -20.78 12.30
C TYR A 185 -9.86 -21.94 12.07
N ASP A 186 -10.25 -22.16 10.82
CA ASP A 186 -10.88 -23.42 10.42
C ASP A 186 -9.82 -24.52 10.16
N ALA A 187 -10.28 -25.71 9.76
CA ALA A 187 -9.42 -26.85 9.49
C ALA A 187 -8.51 -26.67 8.25
N ASN A 188 -8.88 -25.78 7.32
CA ASN A 188 -8.07 -25.43 6.15
C ASN A 188 -7.01 -24.37 6.48
N GLY A 189 -7.06 -23.79 7.68
CA GLY A 189 -6.13 -22.75 8.14
C GLY A 189 -6.57 -21.33 7.79
N ASN A 190 -7.84 -21.12 7.39
CA ASN A 190 -8.37 -19.78 7.17
C ASN A 190 -8.67 -19.11 8.50
N LEU A 191 -8.28 -17.84 8.63
CA LEU A 191 -8.63 -17.03 9.80
C LEU A 191 -10.15 -16.80 9.84
N THR A 192 -10.84 -17.33 10.85
CA THR A 192 -12.29 -17.21 11.02
C THR A 192 -12.68 -16.19 12.07
N ARG A 193 -11.76 -15.85 12.99
CA ARG A 193 -11.99 -14.84 14.01
C ARG A 193 -10.69 -14.15 14.40
N GLN A 194 -10.76 -12.83 14.58
CA GLN A 194 -9.73 -12.03 15.23
C GLN A 194 -10.39 -11.18 16.31
N ARG A 195 -9.81 -11.14 17.50
CA ARG A 195 -10.29 -10.35 18.62
C ARG A 195 -9.16 -9.51 19.18
N ASP A 196 -9.37 -8.21 19.23
CA ASP A 196 -8.56 -7.25 19.97
C ASP A 196 -9.22 -7.05 21.33
N ASN A 197 -8.64 -7.64 22.38
CA ASN A 197 -9.18 -7.54 23.74
C ASN A 197 -8.93 -6.16 24.36
N THR A 198 -7.91 -5.44 23.88
CA THR A 198 -7.59 -4.09 24.37
C THR A 198 -8.66 -3.09 23.95
N LYS A 199 -9.16 -3.21 22.72
CA LYS A 199 -10.17 -2.30 22.14
C LYS A 199 -11.60 -2.82 22.23
N ASP A 200 -11.80 -4.00 22.78
CA ASP A 200 -13.09 -4.71 22.76
C ASP A 200 -13.66 -4.87 21.33
N LEU A 201 -12.81 -5.14 20.34
CA LEU A 201 -13.21 -5.28 18.94
C LEU A 201 -13.07 -6.73 18.47
N THR A 202 -14.14 -7.27 17.88
CA THR A 202 -14.12 -8.61 17.26
C THR A 202 -14.35 -8.48 15.76
N LYS A 203 -13.64 -9.28 14.97
CA LYS A 203 -13.92 -9.57 13.57
C LYS A 203 -14.22 -11.05 13.43
N ARG A 204 -15.37 -11.39 12.85
CA ARG A 204 -15.70 -12.75 12.38
C ARG A 204 -15.58 -12.75 10.86
N ILE A 205 -14.90 -13.74 10.32
CA ILE A 205 -14.53 -13.81 8.91
C ILE A 205 -15.13 -15.09 8.34
N GLN A 206 -15.88 -14.95 7.26
CA GLN A 206 -16.43 -16.06 6.50
C GLN A 206 -15.67 -16.20 5.19
N VAL A 207 -15.44 -17.45 4.79
CA VAL A 207 -14.79 -17.82 3.54
C VAL A 207 -15.72 -18.73 2.73
N ASP A 208 -15.54 -18.74 1.40
CA ASP A 208 -16.18 -19.72 0.53
C ASP A 208 -15.36 -21.02 0.45
N SER A 209 -15.85 -21.99 -0.35
CA SER A 209 -15.18 -23.28 -0.55
C SER A 209 -13.85 -23.20 -1.32
N GLN A 210 -13.44 -22.01 -1.78
CA GLN A 210 -12.14 -21.75 -2.40
C GLN A 210 -11.25 -20.91 -1.46
N ASP A 211 -11.57 -20.86 -0.16
CA ASP A 211 -10.83 -20.16 0.88
C ASP A 211 -10.77 -18.63 0.69
N ARG A 212 -11.73 -18.05 -0.06
CA ARG A 212 -11.80 -16.59 -0.29
C ARG A 212 -12.74 -15.94 0.71
N ILE A 213 -12.33 -14.80 1.29
CA ILE A 213 -13.17 -14.04 2.24
C ILE A 213 -14.43 -13.54 1.54
N THR A 214 -15.60 -13.95 1.99
CA THR A 214 -16.91 -13.51 1.46
C THR A 214 -17.57 -12.48 2.36
N GLN A 215 -17.31 -12.52 3.67
CA GLN A 215 -17.90 -11.59 4.63
C GLN A 215 -17.01 -11.36 5.84
N ILE A 216 -17.06 -10.13 6.37
CA ILE A 216 -16.50 -9.76 7.67
C ILE A 216 -17.62 -9.16 8.51
N GLN A 217 -17.79 -9.64 9.73
CA GLN A 217 -18.73 -9.12 10.71
C GLN A 217 -18.01 -8.64 11.96
N ASP A 218 -18.62 -7.74 12.72
CA ASP A 218 -18.14 -7.36 14.04
C ASP A 218 -18.58 -8.34 15.15
N GLY A 219 -18.34 -7.98 16.41
CA GLY A 219 -18.76 -8.75 17.59
C GLY A 219 -20.28 -8.86 17.77
N ASN A 220 -21.04 -7.90 17.24
CA ASN A 220 -22.49 -7.80 17.29
C ASN A 220 -23.18 -8.38 16.04
N ASN A 221 -22.42 -9.04 15.16
CA ASN A 221 -22.86 -9.58 13.87
C ASN A 221 -23.24 -8.51 12.82
N ALA A 222 -22.86 -7.25 13.03
CA ALA A 222 -23.00 -6.23 12.00
C ALA A 222 -22.00 -6.54 10.86
N ILE A 223 -22.48 -6.52 9.62
CA ILE A 223 -21.64 -6.77 8.44
C ILE A 223 -20.75 -5.54 8.22
N LEU A 224 -19.44 -5.72 8.37
CA LEU A 224 -18.42 -4.70 8.10
C LEU A 224 -18.01 -4.71 6.63
N GLY A 225 -18.12 -5.85 5.96
CA GLY A 225 -17.92 -5.94 4.52
C GLY A 225 -18.31 -7.28 3.94
N SER A 226 -18.67 -7.27 2.66
CA SER A 226 -18.99 -8.42 1.83
C SER A 226 -18.23 -8.34 0.50
N TYR A 227 -17.83 -9.48 -0.03
CA TYR A 227 -16.95 -9.58 -1.19
C TYR A 227 -17.40 -10.69 -2.14
N TRP A 228 -17.25 -10.43 -3.44
CA TRP A 228 -17.57 -11.38 -4.50
C TRP A 228 -16.44 -11.45 -5.51
N TYR A 229 -16.27 -12.63 -6.09
CA TYR A 229 -15.17 -12.95 -6.98
C TYR A 229 -15.71 -13.59 -8.25
N ASP A 230 -15.01 -13.41 -9.36
CA ASP A 230 -15.23 -14.22 -10.55
C ASP A 230 -14.61 -15.62 -10.41
N GLU A 231 -14.74 -16.43 -11.46
CA GLU A 231 -14.17 -17.79 -11.51
C GLU A 231 -12.63 -17.79 -11.49
N GLY A 232 -11.99 -16.71 -11.93
CA GLY A 232 -10.54 -16.53 -11.87
C GLY A 232 -10.02 -16.12 -10.50
N GLY A 233 -10.92 -15.89 -9.52
CA GLY A 233 -10.57 -15.44 -8.18
C GLY A 233 -10.34 -13.93 -8.08
N PHE A 234 -10.60 -13.17 -9.13
CA PHE A 234 -10.52 -11.71 -9.07
C PHE A 234 -11.76 -11.16 -8.36
N ARG A 235 -11.55 -10.24 -7.41
CA ARG A 235 -12.66 -9.62 -6.68
C ARG A 235 -13.41 -8.65 -7.58
N VAL A 236 -14.62 -9.02 -7.99
CA VAL A 236 -15.49 -8.22 -8.87
C VAL A 236 -16.40 -7.28 -8.11
N ARG A 237 -16.65 -7.50 -6.82
CA ARG A 237 -17.49 -6.61 -6.01
C ARG A 237 -17.02 -6.58 -4.56
N ARG A 238 -17.15 -5.41 -3.93
CA ARG A 238 -16.99 -5.19 -2.50
C ARG A 238 -18.11 -4.27 -2.03
N SER A 239 -18.72 -4.56 -0.89
CA SER A 239 -19.65 -3.68 -0.19
C SER A 239 -19.19 -3.61 1.25
N ALA A 240 -18.85 -2.44 1.77
CA ALA A 240 -18.23 -2.31 3.09
C ALA A 240 -18.60 -1.02 3.80
N LEU A 241 -18.66 -1.10 5.13
CA LEU A 241 -18.88 0.06 5.97
C LEU A 241 -17.58 0.85 6.10
N GLU A 242 -17.58 2.09 5.61
CA GLU A 242 -16.43 2.99 5.66
C GLU A 242 -16.79 4.30 6.34
N GLN A 243 -15.80 4.95 6.96
CA GLN A 243 -15.99 6.27 7.52
C GLN A 243 -15.81 7.33 6.41
N LYS A 244 -16.87 8.06 6.10
CA LYS A 244 -16.87 9.21 5.17
C LYS A 244 -17.43 10.42 5.93
N ASN A 245 -16.73 11.55 5.90
CA ASN A 245 -17.16 12.79 6.58
C ASN A 245 -17.57 12.57 8.05
N ASN A 246 -16.79 11.76 8.79
CA ASN A 246 -17.04 11.36 10.18
C ASN A 246 -18.31 10.53 10.44
N GLN A 247 -18.99 10.02 9.40
CA GLN A 247 -20.10 9.08 9.52
C GLN A 247 -19.74 7.75 8.86
N PHE A 248 -20.29 6.65 9.38
CA PHE A 248 -20.18 5.36 8.72
C PHE A 248 -21.24 5.23 7.64
N THR A 249 -20.82 4.92 6.43
CA THR A 249 -21.70 4.70 5.27
C THR A 249 -21.26 3.45 4.52
N ASN A 250 -22.19 2.82 3.81
CA ASN A 250 -21.84 1.72 2.94
C ASN A 250 -21.21 2.24 1.65
N VAL A 251 -20.02 1.75 1.35
CA VAL A 251 -19.31 2.00 0.09
C VAL A 251 -19.30 0.71 -0.70
N GLU A 252 -19.86 0.77 -1.91
CA GLU A 252 -19.87 -0.34 -2.84
C GLU A 252 -18.90 -0.07 -3.98
N ILE A 253 -18.04 -1.05 -4.28
CA ILE A 253 -17.13 -1.00 -5.42
C ILE A 253 -17.39 -2.20 -6.30
N LEU A 254 -17.69 -1.95 -7.58
CA LEU A 254 -17.80 -2.95 -8.62
C LEU A 254 -16.59 -2.84 -9.55
N TYR A 255 -15.98 -3.98 -9.89
CA TYR A 255 -14.89 -4.07 -10.85
C TYR A 255 -15.33 -4.92 -12.05
N PRO A 256 -15.93 -4.31 -13.09
CA PRO A 256 -16.20 -5.02 -14.34
C PRO A 256 -14.93 -5.55 -15.01
N SER A 257 -13.78 -4.94 -14.74
CA SER A 257 -12.46 -5.46 -15.13
C SER A 257 -11.35 -4.94 -14.21
N LYS A 258 -10.12 -5.44 -14.37
CA LYS A 258 -8.93 -4.91 -13.70
C LYS A 258 -8.66 -3.41 -14.03
N PHE A 259 -9.18 -2.93 -15.15
CA PHE A 259 -8.93 -1.58 -15.65
C PHE A 259 -10.01 -0.58 -15.28
N TYR A 260 -11.18 -1.05 -14.83
CA TYR A 260 -12.34 -0.19 -14.62
C TYR A 260 -13.06 -0.56 -13.33
N GLY A 261 -13.31 0.45 -12.50
CA GLY A 261 -14.11 0.34 -11.28
C GLY A 261 -15.25 1.34 -11.27
N LEU A 262 -16.31 0.99 -10.56
CA LEU A 262 -17.41 1.87 -10.17
C LEU A 262 -17.47 1.91 -8.65
N GLU A 263 -17.42 3.08 -8.06
CA GLU A 263 -17.57 3.33 -6.63
C GLU A 263 -18.90 4.05 -6.37
N TYR A 264 -19.74 3.46 -5.53
CA TYR A 264 -20.98 4.04 -5.06
C TYR A 264 -20.90 4.31 -3.56
N ILE A 265 -21.13 5.56 -3.15
CA ILE A 265 -21.14 5.98 -1.75
C ILE A 265 -22.60 6.24 -1.36
N GLU A 266 -23.16 5.39 -0.50
CA GLU A 266 -24.59 5.40 -0.18
C GLU A 266 -25.05 6.72 0.45
N SER A 267 -24.30 7.27 1.42
CA SER A 267 -24.66 8.52 2.09
C SER A 267 -24.67 9.74 1.19
N GLU A 268 -23.87 9.71 0.12
CA GLU A 268 -23.77 10.79 -0.85
C GLU A 268 -24.72 10.56 -2.04
N ASN A 269 -25.18 9.32 -2.22
CA ASN A 269 -25.92 8.85 -3.39
C ASN A 269 -25.17 9.19 -4.70
N VAL A 270 -23.85 8.99 -4.67
CA VAL A 270 -22.93 9.32 -5.76
C VAL A 270 -22.31 8.03 -6.28
N LEU A 271 -22.37 7.86 -7.61
CA LEU A 271 -21.63 6.84 -8.35
C LEU A 271 -20.48 7.53 -9.09
N THR A 272 -19.27 6.99 -8.98
CA THR A 272 -18.09 7.45 -9.70
C THR A 272 -17.39 6.29 -10.37
N SER A 273 -16.98 6.46 -11.62
CA SER A 273 -16.10 5.52 -12.29
C SER A 273 -14.65 5.91 -12.20
N VAL A 274 -13.79 4.89 -12.15
CA VAL A 274 -12.35 5.03 -12.13
C VAL A 274 -11.75 4.12 -13.20
N ASN A 275 -11.09 4.74 -14.18
CA ASN A 275 -10.29 4.05 -15.18
C ASN A 275 -8.83 4.01 -14.71
N ASN A 276 -8.29 2.82 -14.52
CA ASN A 276 -6.93 2.59 -14.07
C ASN A 276 -6.02 2.34 -15.28
N VAL A 277 -4.97 3.15 -15.41
CA VAL A 277 -4.00 3.05 -16.49
C VAL A 277 -2.76 2.34 -15.97
N TYR A 278 -2.31 1.31 -16.69
CA TYR A 278 -1.16 0.50 -16.31
C TYR A 278 -0.05 0.57 -17.36
N LEU A 279 1.19 0.56 -16.90
CA LEU A 279 2.39 0.38 -17.70
C LEU A 279 3.17 -0.80 -17.11
N ASN A 280 3.47 -1.81 -17.92
CA ASN A 280 4.20 -3.02 -17.49
C ASN A 280 3.62 -3.68 -16.23
N GLY A 281 2.29 -3.68 -16.10
CA GLY A 281 1.58 -4.28 -14.96
C GLY A 281 1.50 -3.40 -13.71
N VAL A 282 2.14 -2.23 -13.71
CA VAL A 282 2.09 -1.24 -12.62
C VAL A 282 1.07 -0.17 -12.96
N ARG A 283 0.17 0.15 -12.02
CA ARG A 283 -0.77 1.27 -12.18
C ARG A 283 0.00 2.58 -12.10
N ILE A 284 -0.08 3.38 -13.15
CA ILE A 284 0.66 4.65 -13.27
C ILE A 284 -0.24 5.89 -13.21
N ALA A 285 -1.53 5.73 -13.48
CA ALA A 285 -2.51 6.81 -13.38
C ALA A 285 -3.91 6.25 -13.16
N ALA A 286 -4.82 7.12 -12.73
CA ALA A 286 -6.24 6.87 -12.82
C ALA A 286 -7.04 8.12 -13.17
N LEU A 287 -8.20 7.87 -13.76
CA LEU A 287 -9.06 8.88 -14.34
C LEU A 287 -10.48 8.70 -13.82
N ASN A 288 -11.08 9.79 -13.36
CA ASN A 288 -12.50 9.82 -13.03
C ASN A 288 -13.34 10.33 -14.20
N GLU A 289 -14.67 10.24 -14.05
CA GLU A 289 -15.66 10.63 -15.08
C GLU A 289 -15.57 12.08 -15.54
N ALA A 290 -15.07 12.98 -14.69
CA ALA A 290 -14.89 14.39 -15.03
C ALA A 290 -13.62 14.66 -15.85
N GLY A 291 -12.83 13.61 -16.17
CA GLY A 291 -11.52 13.76 -16.80
C GLY A 291 -10.50 14.48 -15.92
N ALA A 292 -10.83 14.71 -14.63
CA ALA A 292 -9.88 15.21 -13.65
C ALA A 292 -8.98 14.05 -13.22
N LEU A 293 -7.68 14.31 -13.14
CA LEU A 293 -6.75 13.37 -12.51
C LEU A 293 -7.11 13.35 -11.03
N ALA A 294 -7.49 12.17 -10.52
CA ALA A 294 -7.74 11.94 -9.10
C ALA A 294 -6.47 11.45 -8.42
#